data_AF-A0A7N2MLF5-F1
#
_entry.id   AF-A0A7N2MLF5-F1
#
_cell.length_a   1.000
_cell.length_b   1.000
_cell.length_c   1.000
_cell.angle_alpha   90.00
_cell.angle_beta   90.00
_cell.angle_gamma   90.00
#
_symmetry.space_group_name_H-M   'P 1'
#
loop_
_entity.id
_entity.type
_entity.pdbx_description
1 polymer ?
#
loop_
_entity_poly.entity_id
_entity_poly.type
_entity_poly.pdbx_seq_one_letter_code
_entity_poly.pdbx_strand_id
1 'polypeptide(L)'
;MGFLGMLMQVIRVGVILSATMAAAAIAFPIALPECPDICGKVKIPYPYGTTEGCYLNDTAIFGYYFINCTTNTNGQPQPMIGNLNVTSISMEGEIDIQIYNSIDCYEESGRSLPKKTPTLNLPSFTVSATKNKFVAVGCDTYAYLNGYLNDQPFTIGCLSYCQNISNVVNGTCSGIGCCEIQIPEGLKNVDFTAYSFNGNHTKVWDFNPCSFAFIVQEDKFNFSSGYLTSLRNNLTLPMVLDWTIGNETCKVAQNKANYICGANTTCSDLNNGSGYRCKCKDGYEGNPYLEQGCQGIYSIYLQIYKTKIKERNTITIF
;
A
#
# COMPACT_ATOMS: atom_id res chain seq x y z
N MET A 1 53.01 40.69 -31.91
CA MET A 1 51.86 40.87 -30.99
C MET A 1 50.59 40.84 -31.83
N GLY A 2 49.64 39.95 -31.55
CA GLY A 2 48.31 40.05 -32.19
C GLY A 2 47.57 38.76 -32.58
N PHE A 3 48.11 37.55 -32.35
CA PHE A 3 47.44 36.31 -32.81
C PHE A 3 47.16 35.25 -31.73
N LEU A 4 47.27 35.61 -30.44
CA LEU A 4 46.78 34.77 -29.32
C LEU A 4 45.65 35.41 -28.51
N GLY A 5 45.28 36.67 -28.79
CA GLY A 5 44.27 37.40 -28.03
C GLY A 5 42.82 37.20 -28.49
N MET A 6 42.58 36.76 -29.73
CA MET A 6 41.21 36.61 -30.27
C MET A 6 40.59 35.24 -30.03
N LEU A 7 41.36 34.21 -29.63
CA LEU A 7 40.80 32.90 -29.31
C LEU A 7 40.11 32.85 -27.92
N MET A 8 40.36 33.85 -27.07
CA MET A 8 39.81 33.95 -25.71
C MET A 8 38.53 34.79 -25.59
N GLN A 9 38.00 35.33 -26.70
CA GLN A 9 36.69 36.00 -26.70
C GLN A 9 35.57 35.16 -27.33
N VAL A 10 35.88 34.17 -28.17
CA VAL A 10 34.85 33.30 -28.78
C VAL A 10 34.42 32.16 -27.83
N ILE A 11 35.25 31.80 -26.84
CA ILE A 11 34.90 30.79 -25.83
C ILE A 11 33.99 31.36 -24.71
N ARG A 12 33.85 32.69 -24.61
CA ARG A 12 32.95 33.32 -23.63
C ARG A 12 31.53 33.61 -24.14
N VAL A 13 31.25 33.38 -25.43
CA VAL A 13 29.89 33.52 -26.01
C VAL A 13 29.20 32.15 -26.17
N GLY A 14 29.92 31.05 -25.92
CA GLY A 14 29.43 29.68 -25.99
C GLY A 14 29.11 29.03 -24.65
N VAL A 15 29.04 29.77 -23.54
CA VAL A 15 28.35 29.28 -22.34
C VAL A 15 26.86 29.46 -22.59
N ILE A 16 26.36 28.52 -23.39
CA ILE A 16 24.97 28.19 -23.57
C ILE A 16 24.31 28.32 -22.20
N LEU A 17 23.30 29.18 -22.10
CA LEU A 17 22.28 29.07 -21.09
C LEU A 17 21.73 27.64 -21.17
N SER A 18 22.35 26.70 -20.45
CA SER A 18 21.70 25.47 -20.05
C SER A 18 20.72 25.90 -18.97
N ALA A 19 19.62 26.51 -19.39
CA ALA A 19 18.41 26.53 -18.60
C ALA A 19 18.12 25.05 -18.35
N THR A 20 18.47 24.58 -17.15
CA THR A 20 17.96 23.32 -16.62
C THR A 20 16.45 23.53 -16.55
N MET A 21 15.75 23.20 -17.65
CA MET A 21 14.33 23.04 -17.64
C MET A 21 14.08 21.87 -16.70
N ALA A 22 13.82 22.19 -15.43
CA ALA A 22 13.09 21.28 -14.57
C ALA A 22 11.81 20.97 -15.34
N ALA A 23 11.73 19.76 -15.88
CA ALA A 23 10.48 19.26 -16.45
C ALA A 23 9.49 19.26 -15.28
N ALA A 24 8.60 20.24 -15.25
CA ALA A 24 7.46 20.19 -14.35
C ALA A 24 6.71 18.91 -14.73
N ALA A 25 6.67 17.95 -13.80
CA ALA A 25 5.88 16.74 -13.99
C ALA A 25 4.44 17.17 -14.24
N ILE A 26 3.88 16.70 -15.35
CA ILE A 26 2.49 16.99 -15.70
C ILE A 26 1.63 16.34 -14.62
N ALA A 27 0.88 17.16 -13.88
CA ALA A 27 -0.04 16.67 -12.86
C ALA A 27 -1.43 16.49 -13.50
N PHE A 28 -1.82 15.23 -13.70
CA PHE A 28 -3.19 14.89 -14.07
C PHE A 28 -4.12 15.07 -12.87
N PRO A 29 -5.39 15.46 -13.08
CA PRO A 29 -6.37 15.41 -12.01
C PRO A 29 -6.50 13.96 -11.52
N ILE A 30 -6.30 13.76 -10.22
CA ILE A 30 -6.44 12.44 -9.59
C ILE A 30 -7.72 12.33 -8.76
N ALA A 31 -8.37 13.43 -8.42
CA ALA A 31 -9.64 13.45 -7.71
C ALA A 31 -10.74 14.09 -8.58
N LEU A 32 -11.99 13.98 -8.13
CA LEU A 32 -13.12 14.70 -8.72
C LEU A 32 -12.92 16.23 -8.59
N PRO A 33 -13.56 17.05 -9.44
CA PRO A 33 -13.52 18.50 -9.32
C PRO A 33 -13.93 18.95 -7.92
N GLU A 34 -13.22 19.93 -7.36
CA GLU A 34 -13.47 20.50 -6.03
C GLU A 34 -13.25 19.55 -4.84
N CYS A 35 -12.76 18.34 -5.10
CA CYS A 35 -12.43 17.37 -4.05
C CYS A 35 -10.97 17.44 -3.62
N PRO A 36 -10.67 17.32 -2.31
CA PRO A 36 -9.31 17.20 -1.83
C PRO A 36 -8.64 15.93 -2.38
N ASP A 37 -7.45 16.09 -2.96
CA ASP A 37 -6.65 15.03 -3.56
C ASP A 37 -5.45 14.61 -2.69
N ILE A 38 -5.36 15.16 -1.48
CA ILE A 38 -4.27 14.90 -0.53
C ILE A 38 -4.76 14.92 0.92
N CYS A 39 -4.22 14.01 1.73
CA CYS A 39 -4.37 13.98 3.18
C CYS A 39 -2.99 13.82 3.81
N GLY A 40 -2.47 14.89 4.42
CA GLY A 40 -1.12 14.92 4.98
C GLY A 40 -0.08 14.75 3.87
N LYS A 41 0.54 13.56 3.77
CA LYS A 41 1.52 13.21 2.74
C LYS A 41 1.00 12.21 1.70
N VAL A 42 -0.25 11.76 1.85
CA VAL A 42 -0.83 10.69 1.03
C VAL A 42 -1.74 11.30 -0.02
N LYS A 43 -1.52 10.94 -1.29
CA LYS A 43 -2.44 11.28 -2.38
C LYS A 43 -3.73 10.47 -2.24
N ILE A 44 -4.87 11.11 -2.49
CA ILE A 44 -6.20 10.53 -2.40
C ILE A 44 -6.82 10.54 -3.80
N PRO A 45 -6.49 9.56 -4.66
CA PRO A 45 -7.08 9.46 -5.98
C PRO A 45 -8.50 8.89 -5.91
N TYR A 46 -9.40 9.40 -6.74
CA TYR A 46 -10.70 8.75 -6.99
C TYR A 46 -10.45 7.30 -7.49
N PRO A 47 -11.15 6.27 -7.00
CA PRO A 47 -12.45 6.29 -6.33
C PRO A 47 -12.43 6.69 -4.85
N TYR A 48 -11.26 6.88 -4.23
CA TYR A 48 -11.15 7.32 -2.84
C TYR A 48 -11.39 8.82 -2.68
N GLY A 49 -11.82 9.22 -1.48
CA GLY A 49 -12.10 10.60 -1.14
C GLY A 49 -12.26 10.82 0.36
N THR A 50 -12.12 12.07 0.80
CA THR A 50 -12.12 12.46 2.23
C THR A 50 -13.39 13.17 2.68
N THR A 51 -14.28 13.50 1.74
CA THR A 51 -15.54 14.21 2.00
C THR A 51 -16.69 13.58 1.22
N GLU A 52 -17.91 13.78 1.69
CA GLU A 52 -19.12 13.31 1.00
C GLU A 52 -19.16 13.84 -0.45
N GLY A 53 -19.54 12.98 -1.39
CA GLY A 53 -19.53 13.29 -2.83
C GLY A 53 -18.17 13.16 -3.52
N CYS A 54 -17.07 12.99 -2.78
CA CYS A 54 -15.71 12.92 -3.34
C CYS A 54 -15.14 11.50 -3.47
N TYR A 55 -15.85 10.50 -2.97
CA TYR A 55 -15.50 9.09 -3.11
C TYR A 55 -16.61 8.34 -3.85
N LEU A 56 -16.28 7.18 -4.42
CA LEU A 56 -17.24 6.32 -5.07
C LEU A 56 -18.28 5.85 -4.05
N ASN A 57 -19.52 6.30 -4.24
CA ASN A 57 -20.65 5.90 -3.42
C ASN A 57 -21.20 4.57 -3.95
N ASP A 58 -20.58 3.47 -3.53
CA ASP A 58 -21.03 2.13 -3.89
C ASP A 58 -22.20 1.71 -2.97
N THR A 59 -23.32 1.31 -3.58
CA THR A 59 -24.50 0.79 -2.89
C THR A 59 -24.29 -0.62 -2.33
N ALA A 60 -23.16 -1.27 -2.62
CA ALA A 60 -22.71 -2.48 -1.98
C ALA A 60 -22.26 -2.24 -0.52
N ILE A 61 -23.25 -2.05 0.36
CA ILE A 61 -23.31 -2.31 1.81
C ILE A 61 -22.30 -1.60 2.76
N PHE A 62 -21.05 -1.22 2.41
CA PHE A 62 -20.12 -0.71 3.44
C PHE A 62 -19.13 0.44 3.09
N GLY A 63 -19.37 1.32 2.12
CA GLY A 63 -18.69 2.63 2.07
C GLY A 63 -17.15 2.59 2.08
N TYR A 64 -16.54 1.77 1.22
CA TYR A 64 -15.12 1.37 1.30
C TYR A 64 -14.09 2.38 0.79
N TYR A 65 -14.54 3.46 0.15
CA TYR A 65 -13.65 4.41 -0.50
C TYR A 65 -13.46 5.71 0.29
N PHE A 66 -14.12 5.82 1.43
CA PHE A 66 -13.93 6.95 2.34
C PHE A 66 -12.60 6.82 3.09
N ILE A 67 -11.75 7.83 2.97
CA ILE A 67 -10.53 8.00 3.75
C ILE A 67 -10.79 9.04 4.82
N ASN A 68 -10.81 8.60 6.07
CA ASN A 68 -10.92 9.50 7.21
C ASN A 68 -9.61 10.28 7.33
N CYS A 69 -9.67 11.60 7.12
CA CYS A 69 -8.52 12.50 7.16
C CYS A 69 -8.57 13.41 8.41
N THR A 70 -8.75 12.84 9.59
CA THR A 70 -8.70 13.60 10.85
C THR A 70 -7.27 13.86 11.29
N THR A 71 -7.08 14.90 12.09
CA THR A 71 -5.78 15.20 12.71
C THR A 71 -5.53 14.27 13.88
N ASN A 72 -4.32 13.72 13.95
CA ASN A 72 -3.86 12.90 15.06
C ASN A 72 -3.57 13.73 16.33
N THR A 73 -3.13 13.06 17.40
CA THR A 73 -2.78 13.71 18.68
C THR A 73 -1.68 14.76 18.56
N ASN A 74 -0.88 14.71 17.50
CA ASN A 74 0.21 15.64 17.21
C ASN A 74 -0.22 16.77 16.26
N GLY A 75 -1.52 16.87 15.94
CA GLY A 75 -2.07 17.88 15.03
C GLY A 75 -1.78 17.65 13.55
N GLN A 76 -1.27 16.48 13.16
CA GLN A 76 -0.98 16.15 11.76
C GLN A 76 -2.12 15.36 11.13
N PRO A 77 -2.53 15.65 9.88
CA PRO A 77 -3.52 14.84 9.18
C PRO A 77 -3.06 13.38 9.05
N GLN A 78 -3.92 12.46 9.44
CA GLN A 78 -3.67 11.01 9.42
C GLN A 78 -4.75 10.33 8.58
N PRO A 79 -4.43 9.92 7.34
CA PRO A 79 -5.39 9.22 6.50
C PRO A 79 -5.62 7.80 7.04
N MET A 80 -6.88 7.44 7.22
CA MET A 80 -7.28 6.14 7.75
C MET A 80 -8.39 5.51 6.92
N ILE A 81 -8.32 4.20 6.74
CA ILE A 81 -9.41 3.36 6.22
C ILE A 81 -9.90 2.44 7.34
N GLY A 82 -11.13 2.64 7.78
CA GLY A 82 -11.60 2.08 9.05
C GLY A 82 -10.67 2.52 10.19
N ASN A 83 -10.00 1.55 10.83
CA ASN A 83 -9.07 1.79 11.93
C ASN A 83 -7.59 1.68 11.53
N LEU A 84 -7.29 1.61 10.24
CA LEU A 84 -5.95 1.35 9.72
C LEU A 84 -5.38 2.61 9.12
N ASN A 85 -4.12 2.91 9.45
CA ASN A 85 -3.41 4.03 8.83
C ASN A 85 -3.10 3.69 7.38
N VAL A 86 -3.41 4.61 6.48
CA VAL A 86 -3.03 4.52 5.08
C VAL A 86 -1.74 5.29 4.88
N THR A 87 -0.82 4.73 4.10
CA THR A 87 0.50 5.33 3.80
C THR A 87 0.68 5.63 2.32
N SER A 88 -0.04 4.93 1.46
CA SER A 88 -0.07 5.16 0.01
C SER A 88 -1.35 4.58 -0.59
N ILE A 89 -1.84 5.19 -1.67
CA ILE A 89 -2.93 4.67 -2.48
C ILE A 89 -2.47 4.72 -3.94
N SER A 90 -2.51 3.59 -4.62
CA SER A 90 -2.18 3.44 -6.04
C SER A 90 -3.46 3.27 -6.86
N MET A 91 -3.51 3.93 -8.01
CA MET A 91 -4.61 3.79 -8.98
C MET A 91 -4.53 2.46 -9.74
N GLU A 92 -3.40 1.76 -9.67
CA GLU A 92 -3.22 0.42 -10.25
C GLU A 92 -3.86 -0.70 -9.40
N GLY A 93 -4.45 -0.36 -8.25
CA GLY A 93 -5.24 -1.29 -7.45
C GLY A 93 -4.60 -1.73 -6.14
N GLU A 94 -3.59 -1.00 -5.64
CA GLU A 94 -2.94 -1.28 -4.36
C GLU A 94 -3.20 -0.15 -3.34
N ILE A 95 -3.30 -0.51 -2.06
CA ILE A 95 -3.31 0.43 -0.93
C ILE A 95 -2.35 -0.06 0.15
N ASP A 96 -1.48 0.83 0.62
CA ASP A 96 -0.50 0.52 1.66
C ASP A 96 -1.03 0.95 3.02
N ILE A 97 -1.14 0.02 3.94
CA ILE A 97 -1.64 0.24 5.29
C ILE A 97 -0.61 -0.14 6.36
N GLN A 98 -0.87 0.27 7.60
CA GLN A 98 -0.15 -0.20 8.78
C GLN A 98 -1.07 -1.04 9.67
N ILE A 99 -0.61 -2.23 10.06
CA ILE A 99 -1.32 -3.12 10.97
C ILE A 99 -0.41 -3.57 12.11
N TYR A 100 -0.98 -3.79 13.30
CA TYR A 100 -0.24 -4.29 14.45
C TYR A 100 0.08 -5.78 14.29
N ASN A 101 1.15 -6.24 14.95
CA ASN A 101 1.43 -7.67 15.09
C ASN A 101 0.53 -8.34 16.14
N SER A 102 0.34 -9.65 15.98
CA SER A 102 -0.18 -10.53 17.02
C SER A 102 0.92 -10.82 18.04
N ILE A 103 0.54 -10.84 19.32
CA ILE A 103 1.45 -11.02 20.45
C ILE A 103 0.81 -11.97 21.48
N ASP A 104 1.54 -13.03 21.81
CA ASP A 104 1.21 -13.97 22.89
C ASP A 104 2.41 -14.12 23.83
N CYS A 105 2.37 -13.50 25.00
CA CYS A 105 3.49 -13.40 25.94
C CYS A 105 3.24 -14.11 27.26
N TYR A 106 4.31 -14.50 27.94
CA TYR A 106 4.27 -15.23 29.19
C TYR A 106 5.24 -14.66 30.24
N GLU A 107 4.88 -14.77 31.51
CA GLU A 107 5.80 -14.57 32.64
C GLU A 107 6.76 -15.76 32.78
N GLU A 108 7.84 -15.59 33.53
CA GLU A 108 8.84 -16.64 33.79
C GLU A 108 8.20 -17.90 34.42
N SER A 109 7.16 -17.70 35.24
CA SER A 109 6.34 -18.75 35.83
C SER A 109 5.53 -19.56 34.81
N GLY A 110 5.46 -19.12 33.55
CA GLY A 110 4.61 -19.67 32.50
C GLY A 110 3.21 -19.08 32.45
N ARG A 111 2.86 -18.13 33.33
CA ARG A 111 1.55 -17.48 33.32
C ARG A 111 1.36 -16.65 32.04
N SER A 112 0.25 -16.87 31.35
CA SER A 112 -0.12 -16.09 30.15
C SER A 112 -0.41 -14.63 30.51
N LEU A 113 0.10 -13.73 29.69
CA LEU A 113 -0.26 -12.31 29.69
C LEU A 113 -1.42 -12.04 28.71
N PRO A 114 -2.07 -10.86 28.77
CA PRO A 114 -3.11 -10.51 27.82
C PRO A 114 -2.62 -10.56 26.37
N LYS A 115 -3.30 -11.36 25.55
CA LYS A 115 -2.99 -11.52 24.12
C LYS A 115 -3.44 -10.32 23.33
N LYS A 116 -2.74 -10.04 22.22
CA LYS A 116 -3.15 -9.05 21.22
C LYS A 116 -3.31 -9.76 19.89
N THR A 117 -4.52 -9.67 19.34
CA THR A 117 -4.87 -10.26 18.05
C THR A 117 -5.42 -9.18 17.12
N PRO A 118 -4.66 -8.79 16.10
CA PRO A 118 -5.16 -7.91 15.06
C PRO A 118 -6.16 -8.67 14.16
N THR A 119 -7.20 -7.96 13.73
CA THR A 119 -8.18 -8.46 12.78
C THR A 119 -8.32 -7.47 11.63
N LEU A 120 -8.42 -7.98 10.41
CA LEU A 120 -8.58 -7.19 9.20
C LEU A 120 -9.89 -7.55 8.50
N ASN A 121 -10.95 -6.83 8.87
CA ASN A 121 -12.28 -7.01 8.31
C ASN A 121 -12.54 -6.00 7.19
N LEU A 122 -12.00 -6.30 6.02
CA LEU A 122 -12.10 -5.48 4.82
C LEU A 122 -12.53 -6.35 3.63
N PRO A 123 -13.83 -6.64 3.48
CA PRO A 123 -14.32 -7.63 2.49
C PRO A 123 -14.12 -7.21 1.03
N SER A 124 -13.94 -5.92 0.75
CA SER A 124 -13.64 -5.38 -0.59
C SER A 124 -12.15 -5.36 -0.92
N PHE A 125 -11.31 -5.80 0.02
CA PHE A 125 -9.87 -5.85 -0.13
C PHE A 125 -9.40 -7.29 -0.03
N THR A 126 -8.36 -7.60 -0.79
CA THR A 126 -7.62 -8.86 -0.66
C THR A 126 -6.21 -8.56 -0.19
N VAL A 127 -5.60 -9.48 0.53
CA VAL A 127 -4.18 -9.35 0.90
C VAL A 127 -3.34 -9.59 -0.34
N SER A 128 -2.45 -8.64 -0.68
CA SER A 128 -1.62 -8.80 -1.88
C SER A 128 -0.63 -9.96 -1.72
N ALA A 129 -0.84 -11.02 -2.49
CA ALA A 129 -0.08 -12.27 -2.41
C ALA A 129 1.38 -12.12 -2.84
N THR A 130 1.68 -11.15 -3.71
CA THR A 130 3.01 -10.93 -4.28
C THR A 130 3.81 -9.83 -3.59
N LYS A 131 3.15 -9.06 -2.71
CA LYS A 131 3.77 -7.94 -1.99
C LYS A 131 3.92 -8.22 -0.51
N ASN A 132 3.25 -9.24 0.02
CA ASN A 132 3.28 -9.57 1.43
C ASN A 132 3.62 -11.03 1.67
N LYS A 133 4.16 -11.29 2.86
CA LYS A 133 4.33 -12.62 3.43
C LYS A 133 3.74 -12.69 4.83
N PHE A 134 3.33 -13.89 5.23
CA PHE A 134 2.93 -14.16 6.61
C PHE A 134 4.11 -14.72 7.39
N VAL A 135 4.35 -14.18 8.58
CA VAL A 135 5.53 -14.49 9.39
C VAL A 135 5.11 -14.82 10.82
N ALA A 136 5.70 -15.87 11.37
CA ALA A 136 5.72 -16.15 12.80
C ALA A 136 7.14 -15.97 13.34
N VAL A 137 7.30 -15.30 14.48
CA VAL A 137 8.59 -15.12 15.16
C VAL A 137 8.48 -15.65 16.59
N GLY A 138 9.44 -16.49 16.97
CA GLY A 138 9.52 -17.08 18.29
C GLY A 138 10.10 -18.51 18.28
N CYS A 139 10.45 -19.00 19.47
CA CYS A 139 10.75 -20.39 19.74
C CYS A 139 9.59 -20.97 20.57
N ASP A 140 9.28 -22.26 20.39
CA ASP A 140 8.03 -22.83 20.93
C ASP A 140 6.78 -22.14 20.36
N THR A 141 6.83 -21.71 19.09
CA THR A 141 5.82 -20.84 18.48
C THR A 141 5.14 -21.51 17.30
N TYR A 142 3.82 -21.37 17.20
CA TYR A 142 3.10 -21.54 15.94
C TYR A 142 2.10 -20.41 15.76
N ALA A 143 1.75 -20.10 14.52
CA ALA A 143 0.76 -19.08 14.20
C ALA A 143 -0.17 -19.55 13.09
N TYR A 144 -1.42 -19.12 13.18
CA TYR A 144 -2.40 -19.30 12.12
C TYR A 144 -2.67 -17.97 11.43
N LEU A 145 -2.78 -18.02 10.11
CA LEU A 145 -3.42 -17.02 9.28
C LEU A 145 -4.74 -17.62 8.81
N ASN A 146 -5.83 -17.03 9.29
CA ASN A 146 -7.20 -17.39 8.92
C ASN A 146 -7.74 -16.34 7.96
N GLY A 147 -8.68 -16.74 7.10
CA GLY A 147 -9.41 -15.84 6.23
C GLY A 147 -10.39 -16.60 5.35
N TYR A 148 -10.73 -16.00 4.22
CA TYR A 148 -11.66 -16.59 3.27
C TYR A 148 -11.05 -16.60 1.85
N LEU A 149 -11.18 -17.74 1.17
CA LEU A 149 -10.90 -17.88 -0.26
C LEU A 149 -12.17 -18.36 -0.95
N ASN A 150 -12.62 -17.66 -1.99
CA ASN A 150 -13.87 -17.98 -2.70
C ASN A 150 -15.06 -18.17 -1.73
N ASP A 151 -15.15 -17.30 -0.72
CA ASP A 151 -16.16 -17.34 0.35
C ASP A 151 -16.16 -18.61 1.21
N GLN A 152 -15.09 -19.41 1.17
CA GLN A 152 -14.87 -20.56 2.04
C GLN A 152 -13.81 -20.26 3.10
N PRO A 153 -13.99 -20.74 4.35
CA PRO A 153 -12.97 -20.62 5.39
C PRO A 153 -11.63 -21.22 4.93
N PHE A 154 -10.57 -20.47 5.14
CA PHE A 154 -9.19 -20.86 4.84
C PHE A 154 -8.30 -20.63 6.05
N THR A 155 -7.40 -21.58 6.31
CA THR A 155 -6.38 -21.47 7.34
C THR A 155 -5.06 -22.01 6.83
N ILE A 156 -3.97 -21.27 7.10
CA ILE A 156 -2.60 -21.73 6.90
C ILE A 156 -1.79 -21.49 8.17
N GLY A 157 -0.80 -22.34 8.42
CA GLY A 157 0.01 -22.31 9.64
C GLY A 157 1.49 -22.08 9.37
N CYS A 158 2.15 -21.35 10.27
CA CYS A 158 3.60 -21.19 10.33
C CYS A 158 4.11 -21.67 11.68
N LEU A 159 5.10 -22.56 11.70
CA LEU A 159 5.64 -23.15 12.93
C LEU A 159 7.13 -22.85 13.06
N SER A 160 7.56 -22.57 14.28
CA SER A 160 8.96 -22.31 14.61
C SER A 160 9.30 -22.89 15.97
N TYR A 161 10.31 -23.77 16.01
CA TYR A 161 10.70 -24.48 17.23
C TYR A 161 12.20 -24.43 17.45
N CYS A 162 12.59 -24.07 18.67
CA CYS A 162 13.97 -24.04 19.12
C CYS A 162 14.00 -24.12 20.65
N GLN A 163 15.09 -24.65 21.19
CA GLN A 163 15.31 -24.74 22.64
C GLN A 163 16.47 -23.85 23.11
N ASN A 164 17.32 -23.40 22.19
CA ASN A 164 18.50 -22.61 22.51
C ASN A 164 18.72 -21.52 21.45
N ILE A 165 19.01 -20.30 21.91
CA ILE A 165 19.27 -19.14 21.04
C ILE A 165 20.47 -19.34 20.11
N SER A 166 21.45 -20.18 20.47
CA SER A 166 22.62 -20.47 19.63
C SER A 166 22.28 -21.12 18.29
N ASN A 167 21.11 -21.77 18.18
CA ASN A 167 20.63 -22.34 16.92
C ASN A 167 19.89 -21.32 16.04
N VAL A 168 19.57 -20.14 16.58
CA VAL A 168 18.83 -19.10 15.87
C VAL A 168 19.80 -18.27 15.03
N VAL A 169 19.65 -18.34 13.72
CA VAL A 169 20.54 -17.68 12.76
C VAL A 169 19.83 -16.49 12.11
N ASN A 170 20.47 -15.31 12.19
CA ASN A 170 19.96 -14.09 11.54
C ASN A 170 19.83 -14.28 10.03
N GLY A 171 18.81 -13.68 9.43
CA GLY A 171 18.53 -13.78 8.00
C GLY A 171 17.88 -15.09 7.54
N THR A 172 17.66 -16.05 8.44
CA THR A 172 16.96 -17.31 8.13
C THR A 172 15.57 -17.31 8.77
N CYS A 173 14.55 -17.76 8.04
CA CYS A 173 13.17 -17.80 8.54
C CYS A 173 12.44 -19.08 8.10
N SER A 174 13.02 -20.23 8.45
CA SER A 174 12.58 -21.54 7.95
C SER A 174 12.31 -22.56 9.08
N GLY A 175 11.74 -22.08 10.20
CA GLY A 175 11.26 -22.92 11.32
C GLY A 175 12.12 -22.90 12.59
N ILE A 176 13.17 -22.09 12.64
CA ILE A 176 14.02 -21.92 13.85
C ILE A 176 14.09 -20.44 14.20
N GLY A 177 13.38 -20.04 15.24
CA GLY A 177 13.21 -18.65 15.68
C GLY A 177 12.28 -17.81 14.80
N CYS A 178 12.08 -18.21 13.54
CA CYS A 178 11.23 -17.56 12.56
C CYS A 178 10.70 -18.57 11.54
N CYS A 179 9.47 -18.37 11.09
CA CYS A 179 8.87 -19.06 9.96
C CYS A 179 8.17 -18.03 9.08
N GLU A 180 8.35 -18.12 7.76
CA GLU A 180 7.61 -17.32 6.79
C GLU A 180 6.96 -18.21 5.73
N ILE A 181 5.78 -17.78 5.26
CA ILE A 181 5.03 -18.45 4.20
C ILE A 181 4.40 -17.43 3.27
N GLN A 182 4.23 -17.84 2.02
CA GLN A 182 3.52 -17.06 1.01
C GLN A 182 2.01 -17.05 1.28
N ILE A 183 1.36 -15.95 0.90
CA ILE A 183 -0.08 -15.77 1.07
C ILE A 183 -0.77 -16.17 -0.25
N PRO A 184 -1.84 -16.99 -0.22
CA PRO A 184 -2.58 -17.33 -1.44
C PRO A 184 -3.30 -16.11 -2.01
N GLU A 185 -3.41 -16.05 -3.34
CA GLU A 185 -4.18 -15.01 -4.03
C GLU A 185 -5.66 -15.02 -3.63
N GLY A 186 -6.26 -13.84 -3.50
CA GLY A 186 -7.69 -13.69 -3.21
C GLY A 186 -8.07 -13.80 -1.74
N LEU A 187 -7.11 -13.95 -0.83
CA LEU A 187 -7.38 -14.05 0.60
C LEU A 187 -7.95 -12.74 1.16
N LYS A 188 -9.14 -12.81 1.77
CA LYS A 188 -9.86 -11.67 2.35
C LYS A 188 -10.31 -11.95 3.79
N ASN A 189 -10.70 -10.89 4.50
CA ASN A 189 -11.20 -10.93 5.89
C ASN A 189 -10.31 -11.76 6.81
N VAL A 190 -9.05 -11.31 6.95
CA VAL A 190 -8.03 -12.11 7.62
C VAL A 190 -7.91 -11.78 9.11
N ASP A 191 -7.61 -12.80 9.89
CA ASP A 191 -7.06 -12.67 11.23
C ASP A 191 -5.81 -13.52 11.34
N PHE A 192 -4.89 -13.13 12.22
CA PHE A 192 -3.71 -13.93 12.48
C PHE A 192 -3.38 -13.90 13.96
N THR A 193 -3.10 -15.09 14.50
CA THR A 193 -2.82 -15.27 15.92
C THR A 193 -1.62 -16.16 16.14
N ALA A 194 -0.71 -15.71 17.00
CA ALA A 194 0.42 -16.48 17.49
C ALA A 194 0.06 -17.25 18.77
N TYR A 195 0.67 -18.41 18.95
CA TYR A 195 0.48 -19.31 20.08
C TYR A 195 1.80 -19.98 20.47
N SER A 196 1.87 -20.44 21.72
CA SER A 196 2.87 -21.42 22.16
C SER A 196 2.33 -22.85 22.07
N PHE A 197 3.17 -23.81 21.68
CA PHE A 197 2.79 -25.23 21.60
C PHE A 197 2.30 -25.80 22.94
N ASN A 198 2.85 -25.32 24.06
CA ASN A 198 2.53 -25.79 25.40
C ASN A 198 1.74 -24.76 26.21
N GLY A 199 1.29 -23.67 25.57
CA GLY A 199 0.61 -22.56 26.24
C GLY A 199 1.46 -21.86 27.30
N ASN A 200 2.79 -21.90 27.17
CA ASN A 200 3.76 -21.20 28.03
C ASN A 200 5.15 -21.17 27.38
N HIS A 201 6.00 -20.21 27.79
CA HIS A 201 7.38 -20.11 27.29
C HIS A 201 8.44 -20.54 28.31
N THR A 202 8.10 -21.30 29.36
CA THR A 202 9.02 -21.60 30.49
C THR A 202 10.38 -22.17 30.07
N LYS A 203 10.44 -22.94 28.97
CA LYS A 203 11.67 -23.56 28.46
C LYS A 203 12.57 -22.63 27.64
N VAL A 204 12.04 -21.49 27.19
CA VAL A 204 12.73 -20.55 26.29
C VAL A 204 12.67 -19.10 26.80
N TRP A 205 12.09 -18.89 27.98
CA TRP A 205 11.70 -17.58 28.50
C TRP A 205 12.86 -16.59 28.55
N ASP A 206 14.05 -17.06 28.94
CA ASP A 206 15.28 -16.28 29.08
C ASP A 206 15.64 -15.48 27.83
N PHE A 207 15.22 -15.93 26.64
CA PHE A 207 15.54 -15.29 25.37
C PHE A 207 14.34 -15.11 24.42
N ASN A 208 13.21 -15.76 24.68
CA ASN A 208 11.98 -15.61 23.92
C ASN A 208 10.75 -15.71 24.85
N PRO A 209 10.29 -14.61 25.45
CA PRO A 209 9.14 -14.60 26.35
C PRO A 209 7.79 -14.54 25.63
N CYS A 210 7.79 -14.36 24.31
CA CYS A 210 6.58 -14.11 23.52
C CYS A 210 6.64 -14.80 22.15
N SER A 211 5.47 -15.21 21.67
CA SER A 211 5.20 -15.63 20.29
C SER A 211 4.58 -14.46 19.51
N PHE A 212 5.00 -14.28 18.26
CA PHE A 212 4.53 -13.20 17.39
C PHE A 212 4.04 -13.74 16.05
N ALA A 213 3.05 -13.06 15.47
CA ALA A 213 2.61 -13.32 14.11
C ALA A 213 2.21 -12.02 13.41
N PHE A 214 2.49 -11.89 12.12
CA PHE A 214 2.13 -10.71 11.34
C PHE A 214 2.17 -10.96 9.84
N ILE A 215 1.43 -10.15 9.11
CA ILE A 215 1.60 -9.97 7.68
C ILE A 215 2.44 -8.72 7.47
N VAL A 216 3.43 -8.80 6.58
CA VAL A 216 4.34 -7.69 6.29
C VAL A 216 4.71 -7.67 4.82
N GLN A 217 4.98 -6.48 4.30
CA GLN A 217 5.60 -6.30 2.99
C GLN A 217 6.87 -7.13 2.86
N GLU A 218 7.02 -7.82 1.72
CA GLU A 218 8.08 -8.81 1.50
C GLU A 218 9.49 -8.21 1.65
N ASP A 219 9.70 -6.99 1.16
CA ASP A 219 10.96 -6.25 1.21
C ASP A 219 11.20 -5.49 2.52
N LYS A 220 10.24 -5.50 3.45
CA LYS A 220 10.29 -4.74 4.72
C LYS A 220 10.64 -5.60 5.93
N PHE A 221 10.83 -6.91 5.76
CA PHE A 221 11.16 -7.80 6.86
C PHE A 221 12.31 -8.77 6.53
N ASN A 222 13.38 -8.66 7.31
CA ASN A 222 14.48 -9.62 7.35
C ASN A 222 14.72 -10.03 8.80
N PHE A 223 14.72 -11.33 9.07
CA PHE A 223 14.76 -11.83 10.44
C PHE A 223 16.07 -11.53 11.17
N SER A 224 15.95 -11.18 12.44
CA SER A 224 17.05 -11.06 13.40
C SER A 224 16.63 -11.69 14.72
N SER A 225 17.54 -12.39 15.39
CA SER A 225 17.31 -13.02 16.70
C SER A 225 16.86 -12.03 17.77
N GLY A 226 17.22 -10.74 17.65
CA GLY A 226 16.72 -9.69 18.55
C GLY A 226 15.19 -9.54 18.53
N TYR A 227 14.54 -9.91 17.43
CA TYR A 227 13.08 -9.85 17.30
C TYR A 227 12.33 -10.83 18.21
N LEU A 228 13.01 -11.85 18.74
CA LEU A 228 12.45 -12.74 19.76
C LEU A 228 12.01 -12.00 21.05
N THR A 229 12.50 -10.77 21.26
CA THR A 229 12.12 -9.94 22.41
C THR A 229 11.60 -8.56 22.00
N SER A 230 12.15 -7.93 20.96
CA SER A 230 11.84 -6.53 20.65
C SER A 230 10.45 -6.30 20.05
N LEU A 231 9.84 -7.32 19.46
CA LEU A 231 8.51 -7.24 18.82
C LEU A 231 7.34 -7.12 19.83
N ARG A 232 7.60 -7.23 21.14
CA ARG A 232 6.60 -7.09 22.21
C ARG A 232 6.01 -5.69 22.35
N ASN A 233 6.68 -4.68 21.79
CA ASN A 233 6.31 -3.27 21.94
C ASN A 233 5.24 -2.79 20.94
N ASN A 234 4.33 -3.67 20.48
CA ASN A 234 3.28 -3.35 19.50
C ASN A 234 3.81 -2.66 18.24
N LEU A 235 4.56 -3.41 17.43
CA LEU A 235 5.08 -2.87 16.18
C LEU A 235 3.97 -2.77 15.14
N THR A 236 3.80 -1.58 14.56
CA THR A 236 3.02 -1.41 13.33
C THR A 236 3.88 -1.78 12.14
N LEU A 237 3.36 -2.65 11.29
CA LEU A 237 4.05 -3.20 10.14
C LEU A 237 3.35 -2.79 8.85
N PRO A 238 4.12 -2.46 7.79
CA PRO A 238 3.55 -2.12 6.49
C PRO A 238 2.98 -3.37 5.82
N MET A 239 1.78 -3.22 5.25
CA MET A 239 1.05 -4.27 4.54
C MET A 239 0.38 -3.68 3.31
N VAL A 240 0.36 -4.42 2.20
CA VAL A 240 -0.30 -4.00 0.95
C VAL A 240 -1.60 -4.76 0.78
N LEU A 241 -2.68 -4.04 0.48
CA LEU A 241 -3.94 -4.65 0.09
C LEU A 241 -4.23 -4.36 -1.37
N ASP A 242 -4.78 -5.35 -2.04
CA ASP A 242 -5.32 -5.25 -3.39
C ASP A 242 -6.81 -4.85 -3.32
N TRP A 243 -7.21 -3.83 -4.08
CA TRP A 243 -8.60 -3.37 -4.17
C TRP A 243 -9.16 -3.49 -5.59
N THR A 244 -10.49 -3.55 -5.68
CA THR A 244 -11.25 -3.72 -6.93
C THR A 244 -12.51 -2.89 -6.91
N ILE A 245 -13.12 -2.70 -8.08
CA ILE A 245 -14.45 -2.10 -8.19
C ILE A 245 -15.49 -3.21 -8.26
N GLY A 246 -16.46 -3.17 -7.34
CA GLY A 246 -17.58 -4.10 -7.28
C GLY A 246 -17.15 -5.56 -7.17
N ASN A 247 -18.06 -6.47 -7.51
CA ASN A 247 -17.84 -7.92 -7.47
C ASN A 247 -18.03 -8.60 -8.84
N GLU A 248 -18.17 -7.81 -9.90
CA GLU A 248 -18.51 -8.30 -11.23
C GLU A 248 -17.32 -8.27 -12.17
N THR A 249 -17.38 -9.10 -13.21
CA THR A 249 -16.39 -9.08 -14.29
C THR A 249 -16.56 -7.83 -15.16
N CYS A 250 -15.49 -7.42 -15.82
CA CYS A 250 -15.45 -6.36 -16.81
C CYS A 250 -16.56 -6.49 -17.85
N LYS A 251 -16.77 -7.70 -18.38
CA LYS A 251 -17.79 -7.95 -19.41
C LYS A 251 -19.20 -7.63 -18.90
N VAL A 252 -19.48 -7.89 -17.62
CA VAL A 252 -20.78 -7.56 -17.01
C VAL A 252 -20.83 -6.07 -16.68
N ALA A 253 -19.80 -5.55 -16.02
CA ALA A 253 -19.74 -4.17 -15.55
C ALA A 253 -19.86 -3.15 -16.69
N GLN A 254 -19.19 -3.39 -17.84
CA GLN A 254 -19.24 -2.50 -19.01
C GLN A 254 -20.65 -2.28 -19.58
N ASN A 255 -21.58 -3.19 -19.31
CA ASN A 255 -22.96 -3.10 -19.79
C ASN A 255 -23.89 -2.42 -18.79
N LYS A 256 -23.39 -1.97 -17.63
CA LYS A 256 -24.19 -1.33 -16.59
C LYS A 256 -24.04 0.18 -16.59
N ALA A 257 -25.10 0.85 -16.16
CA ALA A 257 -25.12 2.30 -16.01
C ALA A 257 -24.14 2.83 -14.95
N ASN A 258 -23.75 2.01 -13.97
CA ASN A 258 -22.79 2.35 -12.93
C ASN A 258 -21.35 1.91 -13.26
N TYR A 259 -21.03 1.69 -14.53
CA TYR A 259 -19.66 1.47 -14.97
C TYR A 259 -18.83 2.75 -14.78
N ILE A 260 -17.70 2.65 -14.07
CA ILE A 260 -16.97 3.85 -13.63
C ILE A 260 -15.69 4.14 -14.41
N CYS A 261 -15.22 3.23 -15.28
CA CYS A 261 -14.00 3.50 -16.03
C CYS A 261 -14.25 4.65 -17.01
N GLY A 262 -13.35 5.64 -17.00
CA GLY A 262 -13.43 6.81 -17.86
C GLY A 262 -13.08 6.56 -19.32
N ALA A 263 -13.05 7.63 -20.10
CA ALA A 263 -12.62 7.59 -21.50
C ALA A 263 -11.14 7.18 -21.62
N ASN A 264 -10.79 6.55 -22.75
CA ASN A 264 -9.42 6.07 -23.03
C ASN A 264 -8.87 5.07 -22.00
N THR A 265 -9.75 4.25 -21.42
CA THR A 265 -9.38 3.19 -20.48
C THR A 265 -9.56 1.79 -21.08
N THR A 266 -8.96 0.84 -20.40
CA THR A 266 -9.19 -0.60 -20.50
C THR A 266 -9.72 -1.11 -19.18
N CYS A 267 -10.46 -2.20 -19.23
CA CYS A 267 -10.96 -2.91 -18.06
C CYS A 267 -10.24 -4.25 -17.94
N SER A 268 -9.77 -4.59 -16.75
CA SER A 268 -9.17 -5.89 -16.45
C SER A 268 -9.87 -6.59 -15.29
N ASP A 269 -10.21 -7.85 -15.50
CA ASP A 269 -10.60 -8.79 -14.45
C ASP A 269 -9.35 -9.20 -13.63
N LEU A 270 -9.57 -9.68 -12.40
CA LEU A 270 -8.52 -10.28 -11.58
C LEU A 270 -8.56 -11.81 -11.67
N ASN A 271 -7.39 -12.44 -11.66
CA ASN A 271 -7.23 -13.88 -11.90
C ASN A 271 -8.01 -14.77 -10.92
N ASN A 272 -8.19 -14.33 -9.66
CA ASN A 272 -8.81 -15.11 -8.58
C ASN A 272 -9.78 -14.27 -7.72
N GLY A 273 -10.30 -13.17 -8.27
CA GLY A 273 -11.08 -12.18 -7.52
C GLY A 273 -12.38 -11.79 -8.19
N SER A 274 -13.34 -11.35 -7.38
CA SER A 274 -14.54 -10.66 -7.83
C SER A 274 -14.25 -9.16 -8.00
N GLY A 275 -14.73 -8.55 -9.09
CA GLY A 275 -14.56 -7.14 -9.37
C GLY A 275 -13.58 -6.87 -10.52
N TYR A 276 -13.45 -5.59 -10.87
CA TYR A 276 -12.63 -5.15 -12.00
C TYR A 276 -11.75 -3.94 -11.65
N ARG A 277 -10.74 -3.69 -12.49
CA ARG A 277 -9.89 -2.49 -12.44
C ARG A 277 -9.94 -1.73 -13.76
N CYS A 278 -9.77 -0.41 -13.68
CA CYS A 278 -9.65 0.46 -14.83
C CYS A 278 -8.19 0.84 -15.02
N LYS A 279 -7.70 0.85 -16.27
CA LYS A 279 -6.33 1.27 -16.58
C LYS A 279 -6.34 2.16 -17.82
N CYS A 280 -5.58 3.25 -17.83
CA CYS A 280 -5.41 4.05 -19.05
C CYS A 280 -4.85 3.19 -20.19
N LYS A 281 -5.33 3.42 -21.42
CA LYS A 281 -4.77 2.80 -22.63
C LYS A 281 -3.33 3.23 -22.83
N ASP A 282 -2.56 2.42 -23.54
CA ASP A 282 -1.18 2.75 -23.89
C ASP A 282 -1.10 4.12 -24.59
N GLY A 283 -0.17 4.97 -24.15
CA GLY A 283 -0.04 6.36 -24.61
C GLY A 283 -0.91 7.39 -23.89
N TYR A 284 -1.69 6.96 -22.88
CA TYR A 284 -2.48 7.82 -22.00
C TYR A 284 -2.02 7.68 -20.55
N GLU A 285 -2.07 8.79 -19.81
CA GLU A 285 -1.75 8.85 -18.39
C GLU A 285 -2.82 9.64 -17.63
N GLY A 286 -2.94 9.38 -16.32
CA GLY A 286 -3.88 10.04 -15.42
C GLY A 286 -4.73 9.04 -14.63
N ASN A 287 -5.88 9.50 -14.14
CA ASN A 287 -6.77 8.65 -13.34
C ASN A 287 -7.83 7.95 -14.22
N PRO A 288 -7.80 6.61 -14.36
CA PRO A 288 -8.75 5.89 -15.21
C PRO A 288 -10.17 5.81 -14.64
N TYR A 289 -10.40 6.27 -13.41
CA TYR A 289 -11.70 6.28 -12.76
C TYR A 289 -12.42 7.64 -12.90
N LEU A 290 -11.80 8.64 -13.54
CA LEU A 290 -12.45 9.90 -13.89
C LEU A 290 -12.89 9.89 -15.36
N GLU A 291 -14.07 10.45 -15.66
CA GLU A 291 -14.68 10.41 -17.00
C GLU A 291 -13.73 10.85 -18.14
N GLN A 292 -12.91 11.88 -17.90
CA GLN A 292 -11.88 12.38 -18.82
C GLN A 292 -10.47 12.38 -18.19
N GLY A 293 -10.21 11.41 -17.30
CA GLY A 293 -8.96 11.37 -16.52
C GLY A 293 -7.74 10.85 -17.26
N CYS A 294 -7.91 9.92 -18.22
CA CYS A 294 -6.82 9.45 -19.06
C CYS A 294 -6.61 10.39 -20.25
N GLN A 295 -5.53 11.16 -20.20
CA GLN A 295 -5.19 12.16 -21.21
C GLN A 295 -3.99 11.72 -22.04
N GLY A 296 -4.07 11.94 -23.35
CA GLY A 296 -3.03 11.49 -24.27
C GLY A 296 -1.80 12.39 -24.18
N ILE A 297 -0.61 11.79 -24.13
CA ILE A 297 0.68 12.49 -23.98
C ILE A 297 0.82 13.63 -25.02
N TYR A 298 0.38 13.40 -26.27
CA TYR A 298 0.44 14.38 -27.35
C TYR A 298 -0.58 15.54 -27.24
N SER A 299 -1.78 15.28 -26.72
CA SER A 299 -2.79 16.35 -26.55
C SER A 299 -2.34 17.42 -25.55
N ILE A 300 -1.47 17.04 -24.61
CA ILE A 300 -0.97 17.91 -23.55
C ILE A 300 0.14 18.83 -24.04
N TYR A 301 1.04 18.35 -24.90
CA TYR A 301 2.03 19.21 -25.58
C TYR A 301 1.34 20.36 -26.34
N LEU A 302 0.22 20.07 -27.00
CA LEU A 302 -0.59 21.09 -27.68
C LEU A 302 -1.28 22.05 -26.70
N GLN A 303 -1.78 21.56 -25.57
CA GLN A 303 -2.39 22.40 -24.53
C GLN A 303 -1.35 23.37 -23.94
N ILE A 304 -0.15 22.88 -23.59
CA ILE A 304 0.96 23.69 -23.08
C ILE A 304 1.41 24.73 -24.11
N TYR A 305 1.50 24.34 -25.39
CA TYR A 305 1.87 25.27 -26.46
C TYR A 305 0.84 26.42 -26.56
N LYS A 306 -0.45 26.12 -26.44
CA LYS A 306 -1.53 27.12 -26.42
C LYS A 306 -1.49 28.01 -25.16
N THR A 307 -1.25 27.45 -23.98
CA THR A 307 -1.15 28.24 -22.73
C THR A 307 0.05 29.18 -22.76
N LYS A 308 1.22 28.71 -23.23
CA LYS A 308 2.42 29.54 -23.39
C LYS A 308 2.25 30.66 -24.42
N ILE A 309 1.50 30.44 -25.50
CA ILE A 309 1.16 31.50 -26.46
C ILE A 309 0.23 32.53 -25.79
N LYS A 310 -0.74 32.07 -25.00
CA LYS A 310 -1.66 32.96 -24.29
C LYS A 310 -0.93 33.85 -23.29
N GLU A 311 0.00 33.29 -22.49
CA GLU A 311 0.85 34.07 -21.57
C GLU A 311 1.76 35.07 -22.28
N ARG A 312 2.36 34.70 -23.42
CA ARG A 312 3.16 35.64 -24.23
C ARG A 312 2.32 36.80 -24.78
N ASN A 313 1.08 36.53 -25.17
CA ASN A 313 0.19 37.57 -25.70
C ASN A 313 -0.38 38.49 -24.61
N THR A 314 -0.39 38.08 -23.34
CA THR A 314 -0.79 38.93 -22.21
C THR A 314 0.33 39.88 -21.76
N ILE A 315 1.59 39.58 -22.08
CA ILE A 315 2.76 40.39 -21.68
C ILE A 315 2.99 41.61 -22.62
N THR A 316 2.20 41.78 -23.69
CA THR A 316 2.39 42.87 -24.67
C THR A 316 1.38 44.01 -24.54
N ILE A 317 0.86 44.28 -23.34
CA ILE A 317 0.05 45.47 -23.06
C ILE A 317 0.49 46.08 -21.72
N PHE A 318 1.64 46.74 -21.70
CA PHE A 318 1.97 47.95 -20.93
C PHE A 318 3.21 48.60 -21.54
#